data_AF-A0A348W9H8-F1
#
_entry.id   AF-A0A348W9H8-F1
#
_cell.length_a   1.000
_cell.length_b   1.000
_cell.length_c   1.000
_cell.angle_alpha   90.00
_cell.angle_beta   90.00
_cell.angle_gamma   90.00
#
_symmetry.space_group_name_H-M   'P 1'
#
loop_
_entity.id
_entity.type
_entity.pdbx_description
1 polymer ?
#
loop_
_entity_poly.entity_id
_entity_poly.type
_entity_poly.pdbx_seq_one_letter_code
_entity_poly.pdbx_strand_id
1 'polypeptide(L)'
;MIKLLRLLALVLALALPAAVTMTLVAPDVAEAQQPPSEPDYDEWDKLAQRADEAVEQARLSSPALEELRAELAGWRDVFVAAQRINGAAIETAQAQLDALGAKPEEGTEDQAIAQQRERLTEELATLRAPRQRAEVAFSRADGLIKSIDTIIRERQARELLELGPSPLNPANWSVGISAILDTVGKVGTEVRAPFQDEERRADVMSELPFVILVVLVGLLFMIRSRFWVERLVRLLLLRKNTPLQWLVSLLVSVGEIVVP
;
A
#
# COMPACT_ATOMS: atom_id res chain seq x y z
N MET A 1 -46.32 14.70 14.91
CA MET A 1 -45.84 13.74 13.89
C MET A 1 -44.64 14.25 13.09
N ILE A 2 -44.67 15.46 12.49
CA ILE A 2 -43.56 16.01 11.69
C ILE A 2 -42.27 16.31 12.51
N LYS A 3 -42.40 16.66 13.81
CA LYS A 3 -41.24 16.85 14.70
C LYS A 3 -40.59 15.51 15.11
N LEU A 4 -41.38 14.45 15.22
CA LEU A 4 -40.90 13.09 15.52
C LEU A 4 -40.15 12.51 14.30
N LEU A 5 -40.68 12.75 13.09
CA LEU A 5 -40.03 12.38 11.82
C LEU A 5 -38.73 13.15 11.57
N ARG A 6 -38.63 14.40 12.04
CA ARG A 6 -37.40 15.20 11.97
C ARG A 6 -36.36 14.77 13.00
N LEU A 7 -36.78 14.38 14.20
CA LEU A 7 -35.87 13.78 15.18
C LEU A 7 -35.40 12.41 14.72
N LEU A 8 -36.27 11.60 14.10
CA LEU A 8 -35.91 10.30 13.52
C LEU A 8 -34.94 10.47 12.33
N ALA A 9 -35.18 11.43 11.44
CA ALA A 9 -34.29 11.73 10.31
C ALA A 9 -32.96 12.37 10.75
N LEU A 10 -32.94 13.14 11.84
CA LEU A 10 -31.72 13.73 12.38
C LEU A 10 -30.90 12.70 13.18
N VAL A 11 -31.55 11.72 13.83
CA VAL A 11 -30.89 10.55 14.41
C VAL A 11 -30.38 9.61 13.32
N LEU A 12 -31.11 9.42 12.21
CA LEU A 12 -30.67 8.59 11.08
C LEU A 12 -29.53 9.24 10.27
N ALA A 13 -29.49 10.58 10.17
CA ALA A 13 -28.41 11.33 9.52
C ALA A 13 -27.17 11.50 10.41
N LEU A 14 -27.30 11.39 11.73
CA LEU A 14 -26.18 11.35 12.68
C LEU A 14 -25.73 9.92 13.03
N ALA A 15 -26.50 8.90 12.64
CA ALA A 15 -26.20 7.48 12.78
C ALA A 15 -25.73 6.84 11.45
N LEU A 16 -25.14 7.64 10.55
CA LEU A 16 -24.22 7.12 9.54
C LEU A 16 -22.81 7.22 10.14
N PRO A 17 -22.38 6.28 11.01
CA PRO A 17 -20.96 6.14 11.22
C PRO A 17 -20.39 5.75 9.87
N ALA A 18 -19.25 6.33 9.55
CA ALA A 18 -18.36 5.82 8.54
C ALA A 18 -18.26 4.30 8.71
N ALA A 19 -18.91 3.54 7.83
CA ALA A 19 -18.49 2.20 7.50
C ALA A 19 -17.20 2.32 6.68
N VAL A 20 -16.18 2.93 7.28
CA VAL A 20 -14.82 2.46 7.07
C VAL A 20 -14.91 1.04 7.61
N THR A 21 -14.97 0.09 6.69
CA THR A 21 -14.57 -1.28 6.98
C THR A 21 -13.13 -1.18 7.46
N MET A 22 -12.98 -0.94 8.75
CA MET A 22 -11.79 -1.27 9.49
C MET A 22 -11.77 -2.78 9.46
N THR A 23 -11.21 -3.31 8.38
CA THR A 23 -10.76 -4.69 8.32
C THR A 23 -9.85 -4.83 9.54
N LEU A 24 -10.39 -5.44 10.59
CA LEU A 24 -9.58 -6.01 11.65
C LEU A 24 -8.71 -7.03 10.94
N VAL A 25 -7.52 -6.59 10.52
CA VAL A 25 -6.39 -7.48 10.36
C VAL A 25 -6.26 -8.10 11.75
N ALA A 26 -6.72 -9.35 11.87
CA ALA A 26 -6.45 -10.14 13.04
C ALA A 26 -4.94 -10.01 13.30
N PRO A 27 -4.48 -9.78 14.55
CA PRO A 27 -3.08 -10.01 14.83
C PRO A 27 -2.81 -11.43 14.37
N ASP A 28 -1.93 -11.55 13.38
CA ASP A 28 -1.42 -12.81 12.91
C ASP A 28 -1.06 -13.58 14.18
N VAL A 29 -1.81 -14.66 14.42
CA VAL A 29 -1.68 -15.43 15.66
C VAL A 29 -0.26 -15.92 15.56
N ALA A 30 0.63 -15.32 16.36
CA ALA A 30 2.05 -15.60 16.33
C ALA A 30 2.20 -17.10 16.20
N GLU A 31 2.58 -17.56 15.00
CA GLU A 31 2.93 -18.95 14.79
C GLU A 31 3.86 -19.28 15.93
N ALA A 32 3.50 -20.30 16.71
CA ALA A 32 4.35 -20.80 17.77
C ALA A 32 5.73 -20.95 17.15
N GLN A 33 6.65 -20.05 17.52
CA GLN A 33 7.88 -19.85 16.77
C GLN A 33 8.66 -21.16 16.86
N GLN A 34 8.51 -22.00 15.84
CA GLN A 34 9.51 -22.98 15.53
C GLN A 34 10.81 -22.19 15.46
N PRO A 35 11.89 -22.68 16.11
CA PRO A 35 13.17 -21.99 16.07
C PRO A 35 13.44 -21.69 14.59
N PRO A 36 13.78 -20.43 14.23
CA PRO A 36 13.91 -20.02 12.84
C PRO A 36 14.77 -21.05 12.13
N SER A 37 14.15 -21.80 11.22
CA SER A 37 14.85 -22.81 10.43
C SER A 37 15.90 -22.09 9.59
N GLU A 38 17.06 -22.71 9.43
CA GLU A 38 18.11 -22.13 8.60
C GLU A 38 17.57 -21.88 7.18
N PRO A 39 17.81 -20.70 6.58
CA PRO A 39 17.34 -20.41 5.23
C PRO A 39 17.88 -21.41 4.21
N ASP A 40 17.11 -21.67 3.14
CA ASP A 40 17.61 -22.44 2.00
C ASP A 40 18.58 -21.56 1.17
N TYR A 41 19.88 -21.72 1.44
CA TYR A 41 20.91 -20.95 0.75
C TYR A 41 21.09 -21.35 -0.71
N ASP A 42 20.70 -22.57 -1.12
CA ASP A 42 20.78 -23.01 -2.51
C ASP A 42 19.69 -22.34 -3.37
N GLU A 43 18.49 -22.18 -2.82
CA GLU A 43 17.44 -21.38 -3.46
C GLU A 43 17.80 -19.89 -3.51
N TRP A 44 18.35 -19.35 -2.42
CA TRP A 44 18.85 -17.99 -2.38
C TRP A 44 19.92 -17.74 -3.45
N ASP A 45 20.92 -18.59 -3.57
CA ASP A 45 22.01 -18.38 -4.53
C ASP A 45 21.52 -18.41 -5.98
N LYS A 46 20.54 -19.27 -6.31
CA LYS A 46 19.89 -19.28 -7.63
C LYS A 46 19.14 -17.97 -7.90
N LEU A 47 18.40 -17.45 -6.92
CA LEU A 47 17.71 -16.17 -7.07
C LEU A 47 18.70 -15.02 -7.21
N ALA A 48 19.71 -14.98 -6.35
CA ALA A 48 20.73 -13.94 -6.36
C ALA A 48 21.51 -13.92 -7.68
N GLN A 49 21.88 -15.09 -8.21
CA GLN A 49 22.52 -15.18 -9.52
C GLN A 49 21.62 -14.67 -10.65
N ARG A 50 20.33 -15.07 -10.65
CA ARG A 50 19.34 -14.56 -11.61
C ARG A 50 19.20 -13.03 -11.52
N ALA A 51 19.24 -12.49 -10.30
CA ALA A 51 19.14 -11.06 -10.07
C ALA A 51 20.40 -10.32 -10.52
N ASP A 52 21.59 -10.85 -10.25
CA ASP A 52 22.85 -10.30 -10.73
C ASP A 52 22.86 -10.23 -12.27
N GLU A 53 22.49 -11.31 -12.96
CA GLU A 53 22.40 -11.35 -14.42
C GLU A 53 21.36 -10.36 -14.97
N ALA A 54 20.22 -10.22 -14.28
CA ALA A 54 19.17 -9.28 -14.67
C ALA A 54 19.60 -7.81 -14.52
N VAL A 55 20.33 -7.50 -13.45
CA VAL A 55 20.88 -6.16 -13.18
C VAL A 55 21.99 -5.83 -14.18
N GLU A 56 22.92 -6.76 -14.43
CA GLU A 56 24.05 -6.54 -15.34
C GLU A 56 23.59 -6.33 -16.79
N GLN A 57 22.63 -7.13 -17.25
CA GLN A 57 22.16 -7.05 -18.62
C GLN A 57 21.08 -5.97 -18.82
N ALA A 58 20.43 -5.53 -17.74
CA ALA A 58 19.28 -4.62 -17.74
C ALA A 58 18.19 -5.01 -18.78
N ARG A 59 18.04 -6.31 -19.08
CA ARG A 59 17.16 -6.84 -20.14
C ARG A 59 15.72 -7.06 -19.69
N LEU A 60 15.48 -7.21 -18.39
CA LEU A 60 14.13 -7.43 -17.88
C LEU A 60 13.26 -6.18 -18.06
N SER A 61 11.97 -6.38 -18.35
CA SER A 61 10.98 -5.31 -18.37
C SER A 61 10.81 -4.72 -16.96
N SER A 62 10.35 -3.47 -16.86
CA SER A 62 10.17 -2.81 -15.55
C SER A 62 9.23 -3.59 -14.61
N PRO A 63 8.10 -4.17 -15.07
CA PRO A 63 7.29 -5.05 -14.21
C PRO A 63 8.02 -6.29 -13.71
N ALA A 64 8.83 -6.93 -14.55
CA ALA A 64 9.61 -8.10 -14.14
C ALA A 64 10.72 -7.76 -13.12
N LEU A 65 11.29 -6.54 -13.21
CA LEU A 65 12.23 -6.04 -12.21
C LEU A 65 11.55 -5.78 -10.86
N GLU A 66 10.32 -5.27 -10.84
CA GLU A 66 9.54 -5.09 -9.60
C GLU A 66 9.17 -6.42 -8.94
N GLU A 67 8.82 -7.44 -9.74
CA GLU A 67 8.58 -8.80 -9.22
C GLU A 67 9.84 -9.40 -8.59
N LEU A 68 10.96 -9.31 -9.30
CA LEU A 68 12.27 -9.75 -8.78
C LEU A 68 12.65 -8.99 -7.49
N ARG A 69 12.38 -7.69 -7.43
CA ARG A 69 12.59 -6.87 -6.23
C ARG A 69 11.73 -7.34 -5.06
N ALA A 70 10.47 -7.72 -5.30
CA ALA A 70 9.59 -8.25 -4.27
C ALA A 70 10.10 -9.62 -3.75
N GLU A 71 10.56 -10.51 -4.64
CA GLU A 71 11.20 -11.77 -4.24
C GLU A 71 12.42 -11.53 -3.34
N LEU A 72 13.33 -10.63 -3.75
CA LEU A 72 14.51 -10.26 -2.95
C LEU A 72 14.13 -9.65 -1.60
N ALA A 73 13.07 -8.85 -1.54
CA ALA A 73 12.58 -8.28 -0.29
C ALA A 73 12.06 -9.36 0.67
N GLY A 74 11.36 -10.38 0.15
CA GLY A 74 10.95 -11.54 0.94
C GLY A 74 12.15 -12.29 1.53
N TRP A 75 13.19 -12.54 0.72
CA TRP A 75 14.44 -13.15 1.21
C TRP A 75 15.17 -12.29 2.24
N ARG A 76 15.16 -10.97 2.06
CA ARG A 76 15.73 -10.05 3.04
C ARG A 76 15.08 -10.22 4.42
N ASP A 77 13.76 -10.36 4.46
CA ASP A 77 13.03 -10.58 5.71
C ASP A 77 13.36 -11.95 6.34
N VAL A 78 13.53 -12.98 5.50
CA VAL A 78 14.04 -14.30 5.94
C VAL A 78 15.44 -14.16 6.59
N PHE A 79 16.36 -13.40 5.99
CA PHE A 79 17.68 -13.19 6.57
C PHE A 79 17.65 -12.36 7.86
N VAL A 80 16.74 -11.40 7.99
CA VAL A 80 16.53 -10.66 9.25
C VAL A 80 16.09 -11.62 10.36
N ALA A 81 15.24 -12.60 10.07
CA ALA A 81 14.87 -13.63 11.02
C ALA A 81 16.06 -14.55 11.35
N ALA A 82 16.80 -14.98 10.32
CA ALA A 82 17.96 -15.87 10.47
C ALA A 82 19.12 -15.24 11.27
N GLN A 83 19.28 -13.92 11.25
CA GLN A 83 20.27 -13.21 12.09
C GLN A 83 20.00 -13.36 13.60
N ARG A 84 18.80 -13.79 14.00
CA ARG A 84 18.43 -14.05 15.39
C ARG A 84 18.67 -15.49 15.82
N ILE A 85 19.04 -16.39 14.90
CA ILE A 85 19.37 -17.78 15.20
C ILE A 85 20.51 -17.83 16.23
N ASN A 86 20.39 -18.74 17.20
CA ASN A 86 21.35 -18.97 18.30
C ASN A 86 21.59 -17.77 19.23
N GLY A 87 20.78 -16.70 19.21
CA GLY A 87 21.01 -15.49 20.01
C GLY A 87 21.29 -15.75 21.50
N ALA A 88 20.40 -16.50 22.16
CA ALA A 88 20.54 -16.83 23.59
C ALA A 88 21.73 -17.77 23.87
N ALA A 89 22.03 -18.71 22.97
CA ALA A 89 23.16 -19.62 23.11
C ALA A 89 24.51 -18.89 22.96
N ILE A 90 24.60 -17.98 21.98
CA ILE A 90 25.76 -17.09 21.79
C ILE A 90 25.97 -16.22 23.02
N GLU A 91 24.91 -15.61 23.56
CA GLU A 91 24.98 -14.76 24.76
C GLU A 91 25.47 -15.57 25.97
N THR A 92 24.94 -16.78 26.15
CA THR A 92 25.33 -17.69 27.24
C THR A 92 26.80 -18.12 27.13
N ALA A 93 27.25 -18.53 25.95
CA ALA A 93 28.64 -18.93 25.72
C ALA A 93 29.61 -17.74 25.86
N GLN A 94 29.20 -16.53 25.44
CA GLN A 94 29.98 -15.31 25.66
C GLN A 94 30.08 -14.98 27.16
N ALA A 95 28.98 -15.05 27.91
CA ALA A 95 28.99 -14.81 29.35
C ALA A 95 29.90 -15.81 30.10
N GLN A 96 29.94 -17.08 29.68
CA GLN A 96 30.87 -18.07 30.22
C GLN A 96 32.33 -17.70 29.92
N LEU A 97 32.61 -17.27 28.69
CA LEU A 97 33.96 -16.83 28.29
C LEU A 97 34.39 -15.57 29.06
N ASP A 98 33.49 -14.63 29.26
CA ASP A 98 33.73 -13.41 30.03
C ASP A 98 33.97 -13.71 31.52
N ALA A 99 33.29 -14.71 32.08
CA ALA A 99 33.50 -15.18 33.45
C ALA A 99 34.88 -15.83 33.67
N LEU A 100 35.50 -16.39 32.62
CA LEU A 100 36.90 -16.86 32.67
C LEU A 100 37.91 -15.70 32.70
N GLY A 101 37.47 -14.45 32.50
CA GLY A 101 38.32 -13.27 32.48
C GLY A 101 39.20 -13.17 31.24
N ALA A 102 39.93 -12.05 31.10
CA ALA A 102 40.88 -11.88 30.01
C ALA A 102 42.08 -12.83 30.14
N LYS A 103 42.68 -13.18 29.01
CA LYS A 103 43.93 -13.95 29.01
C LYS A 103 45.02 -13.13 29.74
N PRO A 104 45.82 -13.72 30.64
CA PRO A 104 46.89 -13.01 31.33
C PRO A 104 47.90 -12.42 30.33
N GLU A 105 48.25 -11.14 30.47
CA GLU A 105 49.28 -10.48 29.64
C GLU A 105 50.69 -10.96 30.00
N GLU A 106 50.92 -11.27 31.28
CA GLU A 106 52.15 -11.88 31.79
C GLU A 106 51.80 -13.05 32.72
N GLY A 107 52.17 -14.27 32.32
CA GLY A 107 51.98 -15.50 33.11
C GLY A 107 51.43 -16.68 32.32
N THR A 108 51.61 -17.88 32.87
CA THR A 108 51.06 -19.12 32.31
C THR A 108 49.65 -19.33 32.89
N GLU A 109 48.64 -19.30 32.04
CA GLU A 109 47.26 -19.65 32.40
C GLU A 109 47.20 -21.13 32.85
N ASP A 110 46.31 -21.45 33.79
CA ASP A 110 46.07 -22.85 34.17
C ASP A 110 45.62 -23.64 32.94
N GLN A 111 46.19 -24.84 32.74
CA GLN A 111 45.97 -25.63 31.53
C GLN A 111 44.48 -26.00 31.35
N ALA A 112 43.73 -26.20 32.44
CA ALA A 112 42.30 -26.50 32.37
C ALA A 112 41.48 -25.27 31.94
N ILE A 113 41.84 -24.08 32.42
CA ILE A 113 41.19 -22.82 32.01
C ILE A 113 41.48 -22.52 30.53
N ALA A 114 42.73 -22.70 30.09
CA ALA A 114 43.11 -22.52 28.69
C ALA A 114 42.32 -23.45 27.77
N GLN A 115 42.19 -24.74 28.11
CA GLN A 115 41.37 -25.70 27.35
C GLN A 115 39.88 -25.32 27.35
N GLN A 116 39.34 -24.85 28.49
CA GLN A 116 37.94 -24.43 28.57
C GLN A 116 37.68 -23.21 27.69
N ARG A 117 38.60 -22.23 27.69
CA ARG A 117 38.53 -21.03 26.84
C ARG A 117 38.56 -21.40 25.36
N GLU A 118 39.44 -22.32 24.96
CA GLU A 118 39.53 -22.79 23.58
C GLU A 118 38.22 -23.44 23.11
N ARG A 119 37.67 -24.37 23.90
CA ARG A 119 36.37 -25.01 23.61
C ARG A 119 35.23 -24.02 23.47
N LEU A 120 35.09 -23.07 24.39
CA LEU A 120 34.05 -22.04 24.33
C LEU A 120 34.21 -21.12 23.11
N THR A 121 35.45 -20.84 22.71
CA THR A 121 35.74 -20.02 21.52
C THR A 121 35.34 -20.75 20.23
N GLU A 122 35.65 -22.04 20.13
CA GLU A 122 35.23 -22.89 19.00
C GLU A 122 33.70 -23.04 18.93
N GLU A 123 33.06 -23.23 20.09
CA GLU A 123 31.60 -23.30 20.19
C GLU A 123 30.96 -21.98 19.76
N LEU A 124 31.47 -20.83 20.22
CA LEU A 124 31.01 -19.51 19.79
C LEU A 124 31.17 -19.28 18.30
N ALA A 125 32.29 -19.70 17.71
CA ALA A 125 32.51 -19.59 16.26
C ALA A 125 31.45 -20.38 15.49
N THR A 126 31.14 -21.60 15.94
CA THR A 126 30.11 -22.46 15.34
C THR A 126 28.72 -21.85 15.48
N LEU A 127 28.37 -21.34 16.67
CA LEU A 127 27.07 -20.72 16.94
C LEU A 127 26.86 -19.42 16.15
N ARG A 128 27.93 -18.64 15.90
CA ARG A 128 27.90 -17.37 15.14
C ARG A 128 27.88 -17.57 13.62
N ALA A 129 28.35 -18.70 13.11
CA ALA A 129 28.46 -18.93 11.68
C ALA A 129 27.13 -18.72 10.90
N PRO A 130 25.96 -19.23 11.35
CA PRO A 130 24.70 -18.98 10.66
C PRO A 130 24.30 -17.49 10.64
N ARG A 131 24.54 -16.78 11.74
CA ARG A 131 24.26 -15.34 11.85
C ARG A 131 25.11 -14.53 10.87
N GLN A 132 26.40 -14.83 10.77
CA GLN A 132 27.30 -14.17 9.83
C GLN A 132 26.91 -14.46 8.37
N ARG A 133 26.56 -15.71 8.04
CA ARG A 133 26.06 -16.04 6.69
C ARG A 133 24.80 -15.26 6.35
N ALA A 134 23.84 -15.20 7.26
CA ALA A 134 22.61 -14.44 7.06
C ALA A 134 22.88 -12.93 6.87
N GLU A 135 23.85 -12.36 7.57
CA GLU A 135 24.26 -10.95 7.42
C GLU A 135 24.89 -10.66 6.06
N VAL A 136 25.74 -11.57 5.55
CA VAL A 136 26.31 -11.49 4.20
C VAL A 136 25.21 -11.58 3.14
N ALA A 137 24.31 -12.55 3.27
CA ALA A 137 23.20 -12.74 2.34
C ALA A 137 22.23 -11.55 2.34
N PHE A 138 21.90 -11.02 3.52
CA PHE A 138 21.12 -9.80 3.68
C PHE A 138 21.75 -8.61 2.94
N SER A 139 23.06 -8.43 3.12
CA SER A 139 23.80 -7.33 2.47
C SER A 139 23.78 -7.45 0.94
N ARG A 140 23.88 -8.68 0.41
CA ARG A 140 23.75 -8.95 -1.03
C ARG A 140 22.33 -8.66 -1.53
N ALA A 141 21.29 -9.10 -0.82
CA ALA A 141 19.90 -8.79 -1.15
C ALA A 141 19.63 -7.28 -1.20
N ASP A 142 20.10 -6.54 -0.19
CA ASP A 142 19.95 -5.08 -0.13
C ASP A 142 20.68 -4.37 -1.28
N GLY A 143 21.89 -4.84 -1.63
CA GLY A 143 22.65 -4.34 -2.79
C GLY A 143 21.93 -4.57 -4.12
N LEU A 144 21.35 -5.76 -4.32
CA LEU A 144 20.57 -6.09 -5.50
C LEU A 144 19.30 -5.23 -5.63
N ILE A 145 18.54 -5.08 -4.53
CA ILE A 145 17.35 -4.22 -4.50
C ILE A 145 17.70 -2.78 -4.88
N LYS A 146 18.77 -2.21 -4.31
CA LYS A 146 19.22 -0.85 -4.64
C LYS A 146 19.61 -0.69 -6.12
N SER A 147 20.20 -1.74 -6.70
CA SER A 147 20.59 -1.75 -8.10
C SER A 147 19.35 -1.77 -9.01
N ILE A 148 18.37 -2.63 -8.71
CA ILE A 148 17.09 -2.68 -9.41
C ILE A 148 16.35 -1.34 -9.31
N ASP A 149 16.25 -0.78 -8.10
CA ASP A 149 15.62 0.53 -7.87
C ASP A 149 16.24 1.63 -8.73
N THR A 150 17.56 1.58 -8.91
CA THR A 150 18.28 2.55 -9.74
C THR A 150 17.93 2.39 -11.21
N ILE A 151 17.91 1.15 -11.72
CA ILE A 151 17.49 0.87 -13.11
C ILE A 151 16.07 1.35 -13.38
N ILE A 152 15.13 1.07 -12.46
CA ILE A 152 13.72 1.49 -12.60
C ILE A 152 13.64 3.02 -12.62
N ARG A 153 14.29 3.70 -11.68
CA ARG A 153 14.32 5.18 -11.62
C ARG A 153 14.91 5.79 -12.87
N GLU A 154 15.99 5.24 -13.42
CA GLU A 154 16.59 5.74 -14.66
C GLU A 154 15.68 5.57 -15.87
N ARG A 155 14.94 4.46 -15.95
CA ARG A 155 13.95 4.25 -17.03
C ARG A 155 12.79 5.22 -16.92
N GLN A 156 12.24 5.40 -15.73
CA GLN A 156 11.20 6.40 -15.49
C GLN A 156 11.69 7.81 -15.82
N ALA A 157 12.92 8.16 -15.44
CA ALA A 157 13.53 9.43 -15.79
C ALA A 157 13.68 9.58 -17.32
N ARG A 158 14.11 8.53 -18.03
CA ARG A 158 14.16 8.52 -19.50
C ARG A 158 12.78 8.70 -20.13
N GLU A 159 11.75 8.02 -19.64
CA GLU A 159 10.36 8.19 -20.13
C GLU A 159 9.82 9.60 -19.88
N LEU A 160 10.21 10.24 -18.79
CA LEU A 160 9.84 11.64 -18.50
C LEU A 160 10.63 12.65 -19.36
N LEU A 161 11.86 12.33 -19.73
CA LEU A 161 12.74 13.19 -20.55
C LEU A 161 12.56 12.96 -22.06
N GLU A 162 12.11 11.78 -22.46
CA GLU A 162 11.50 11.54 -23.76
C GLU A 162 10.15 12.24 -23.75
N LEU A 163 10.15 13.55 -24.03
CA LEU A 163 8.92 14.31 -24.23
C LEU A 163 8.08 13.59 -25.28
N GLY A 164 7.08 12.84 -24.82
CA GLY A 164 6.00 12.37 -25.67
C GLY A 164 5.36 13.56 -26.40
N PRO A 165 4.56 13.31 -27.45
CA PRO A 165 3.86 14.35 -28.19
C PRO A 165 3.22 15.35 -27.22
N SER A 166 3.69 16.61 -27.24
CA SER A 166 3.23 17.62 -26.29
C SER A 166 1.70 17.65 -26.26
N PRO A 167 1.06 17.59 -25.07
CA PRO A 167 -0.39 17.67 -24.96
C PRO A 167 -0.94 19.00 -25.48
N LEU A 168 -0.07 20.01 -25.60
CA LEU A 168 -0.40 21.32 -26.19
C LEU A 168 -0.34 21.32 -27.72
N ASN A 169 0.08 20.23 -28.37
CA ASN A 169 0.08 20.15 -29.82
C ASN A 169 -1.30 19.66 -30.34
N PRO A 170 -2.07 20.51 -31.03
CA PRO A 170 -3.41 20.17 -31.53
C PRO A 170 -3.41 18.98 -32.51
N ALA A 171 -2.27 18.69 -33.16
CA ALA A 171 -2.15 17.55 -34.07
C ALA A 171 -2.33 16.19 -33.36
N ASN A 172 -2.07 16.12 -32.05
CA ASN A 172 -2.20 14.89 -31.25
C ASN A 172 -3.58 14.75 -30.60
N TRP A 173 -4.45 15.76 -30.70
CA TRP A 173 -5.76 15.76 -30.05
C TRP A 173 -6.75 14.81 -30.71
N SER A 174 -6.56 14.49 -32.00
CA SER A 174 -7.42 13.58 -32.74
C SER A 174 -7.56 12.21 -32.06
N VAL A 175 -6.45 11.67 -31.54
CA VAL A 175 -6.40 10.38 -30.82
C VAL A 175 -7.16 10.45 -29.50
N GLY A 176 -6.97 11.53 -28.73
CA GLY A 176 -7.68 11.74 -27.47
C GLY A 176 -9.18 11.94 -27.68
N ILE A 177 -9.56 12.74 -28.69
CA ILE A 177 -10.95 12.98 -29.06
C ILE A 177 -11.61 11.69 -29.54
N SER A 178 -10.93 10.89 -30.38
CA SER A 178 -11.49 9.61 -30.82
C SER A 178 -11.70 8.64 -29.67
N ALA A 179 -10.78 8.57 -28.69
CA ALA A 179 -10.94 7.71 -27.52
C ALA A 179 -12.13 8.14 -26.64
N ILE A 180 -12.34 9.45 -26.48
CA ILE A 180 -13.50 10.01 -25.77
C ILE A 180 -14.79 9.64 -26.52
N LEU A 181 -14.83 9.86 -27.84
CA LEU A 181 -15.99 9.53 -28.66
C LEU A 181 -16.31 8.03 -28.65
N ASP A 182 -15.28 7.17 -28.68
CA ASP A 182 -15.42 5.71 -28.56
C ASP A 182 -15.99 5.32 -27.20
N THR A 183 -15.53 5.95 -26.12
CA THR A 183 -16.01 5.69 -24.77
C THR A 183 -17.48 6.11 -24.64
N VAL A 184 -17.86 7.27 -25.17
CA VAL A 184 -19.25 7.73 -25.23
C VAL A 184 -20.11 6.76 -26.06
N GLY A 185 -19.58 6.26 -27.18
CA GLY A 185 -20.22 5.23 -27.99
C GLY A 185 -20.44 3.93 -27.22
N LYS A 186 -19.42 3.46 -26.48
CA LYS A 186 -19.47 2.25 -25.66
C LYS A 186 -20.48 2.34 -24.53
N VAL A 187 -20.53 3.46 -23.81
CA VAL A 187 -21.57 3.71 -22.79
C VAL A 187 -22.96 3.66 -23.42
N GLY A 188 -23.15 4.26 -24.59
CA GLY A 188 -24.42 4.18 -25.32
C GLY A 188 -24.80 2.75 -25.72
N THR A 189 -23.83 1.93 -26.12
CA THR A 189 -24.06 0.51 -26.43
C THR A 189 -24.30 -0.33 -25.18
N GLU A 190 -23.61 -0.08 -24.07
CA GLU A 190 -23.80 -0.77 -22.79
C GLU A 190 -25.13 -0.44 -22.14
N VAL A 191 -25.66 0.78 -22.31
CA VAL A 191 -27.01 1.14 -21.85
C VAL A 191 -28.08 0.41 -22.68
N ARG A 192 -27.81 0.10 -23.95
CA ARG A 192 -28.76 -0.59 -24.83
C ARG A 192 -28.61 -2.12 -24.82
N ALA A 193 -27.43 -2.64 -24.52
CA ALA A 193 -27.11 -4.07 -24.57
C ALA A 193 -28.00 -4.93 -23.64
N PRO A 194 -28.32 -4.52 -22.39
CA PRO A 194 -29.21 -5.28 -21.51
C PRO A 194 -30.64 -5.42 -22.03
N PHE A 195 -31.08 -4.58 -22.97
CA PHE A 195 -32.40 -4.65 -23.57
C PHE A 195 -32.47 -5.57 -24.80
N GLN A 196 -31.32 -6.00 -25.33
CA GLN A 196 -31.21 -6.92 -26.47
C GLN A 196 -30.94 -8.37 -26.04
N ASP A 197 -30.53 -8.57 -24.79
CA ASP A 197 -30.12 -9.85 -24.22
C ASP A 197 -31.18 -10.30 -23.19
N GLU A 198 -31.88 -11.40 -23.48
CA GLU A 198 -33.07 -11.85 -22.72
C GLU A 198 -32.74 -12.15 -21.25
N GLU A 199 -31.50 -12.58 -20.97
CA GLU A 199 -31.01 -12.92 -19.63
C GLU A 199 -30.73 -11.67 -18.80
N ARG A 200 -30.05 -10.67 -19.39
CA ARG A 200 -29.76 -9.37 -18.73
C ARG A 200 -30.99 -8.48 -18.57
N ARG A 201 -32.01 -8.66 -19.43
CA ARG A 201 -33.27 -7.93 -19.35
C ARG A 201 -34.03 -8.25 -18.06
N ALA A 202 -33.96 -9.50 -17.58
CA ALA A 202 -34.63 -9.92 -16.35
C ALA A 202 -34.05 -9.21 -15.12
N ASP A 203 -32.72 -9.10 -15.04
CA ASP A 203 -32.03 -8.39 -13.95
C ASP A 203 -32.38 -6.90 -13.93
N VAL A 204 -32.36 -6.24 -15.09
CA VAL A 204 -32.72 -4.81 -15.22
C VAL A 204 -34.18 -4.55 -14.85
N MET A 205 -35.10 -5.45 -15.20
CA MET A 205 -36.53 -5.34 -14.84
C MET A 205 -36.75 -5.49 -13.33
N SER A 206 -35.90 -6.24 -12.63
CA SER A 206 -35.98 -6.41 -11.17
C SER A 206 -35.53 -5.17 -10.40
N GLU A 207 -34.54 -4.42 -10.93
CA GLU A 207 -34.00 -3.22 -10.29
C GLU A 207 -34.70 -1.90 -10.72
N LEU A 208 -35.44 -1.93 -11.82
CA LEU A 208 -36.18 -0.79 -12.38
C LEU A 208 -37.05 -0.01 -11.37
N PRO A 209 -37.81 -0.64 -10.45
CA PRO A 209 -38.61 0.08 -9.45
C PRO A 209 -37.78 0.96 -8.53
N PHE A 210 -36.59 0.49 -8.14
CA PHE A 210 -35.66 1.24 -7.30
C PHE A 210 -35.04 2.40 -8.06
N VAL A 211 -34.63 2.18 -9.31
CA VAL A 211 -34.09 3.23 -10.17
C VAL A 211 -35.13 4.33 -10.42
N ILE A 212 -36.38 3.98 -10.71
CA ILE A 212 -37.49 4.94 -10.87
C ILE A 212 -37.71 5.74 -9.58
N LEU A 213 -37.68 5.10 -8.42
CA LEU A 213 -37.80 5.79 -7.13
C LEU A 213 -36.68 6.82 -6.95
N VAL A 214 -35.42 6.45 -7.22
CA VAL A 214 -34.26 7.34 -7.10
C VAL A 214 -34.37 8.51 -8.09
N VAL A 215 -34.76 8.26 -9.33
CA VAL A 215 -34.97 9.32 -10.34
C VAL A 215 -36.08 10.28 -9.92
N LEU A 216 -37.21 9.77 -9.42
CA LEU A 216 -38.32 10.60 -8.94
C LEU A 216 -37.91 11.43 -7.73
N VAL A 217 -37.14 10.86 -6.80
CA VAL A 217 -36.59 11.58 -5.65
C VAL A 217 -35.61 12.67 -6.11
N GLY A 218 -34.70 12.35 -7.03
CA GLY A 218 -33.77 13.32 -7.61
C GLY A 218 -34.49 14.46 -8.32
N LEU A 219 -35.49 14.15 -9.14
CA LEU A 219 -36.33 15.13 -9.82
C LEU A 219 -37.11 16.00 -8.81
N LEU A 220 -37.65 15.39 -7.75
CA LEU A 220 -38.33 16.10 -6.68
C LEU A 220 -37.38 17.06 -5.96
N PHE A 221 -36.14 16.66 -5.70
CA PHE A 221 -35.10 17.54 -5.15
C PHE A 221 -34.73 18.67 -6.10
N MET A 222 -34.66 18.40 -7.40
CA MET A 222 -34.31 19.39 -8.42
C MET A 222 -35.41 20.43 -8.61
N ILE A 223 -36.68 19.99 -8.70
CA ILE A 223 -37.87 20.86 -8.82
C ILE A 223 -38.10 21.65 -7.54
N ARG A 224 -37.94 21.04 -6.36
CA ARG A 224 -38.05 21.74 -5.06
C ARG A 224 -36.73 22.31 -4.55
N SER A 225 -35.68 22.38 -5.36
CA SER A 225 -34.34 22.83 -4.94
C SER A 225 -34.41 24.20 -4.27
N ARG A 226 -35.10 25.15 -4.90
CA ARG A 226 -35.32 26.50 -4.35
C ARG A 226 -36.05 26.47 -3.01
N PHE A 227 -37.07 25.61 -2.85
CA PHE A 227 -37.85 25.52 -1.62
C PHE A 227 -37.05 24.91 -0.46
N TRP A 228 -36.25 23.87 -0.71
CA TRP A 228 -35.40 23.23 0.29
C TRP A 228 -34.23 24.11 0.68
N VAL A 229 -33.57 24.76 -0.29
CA VAL A 229 -32.47 25.70 -0.06
C VAL A 229 -32.96 26.91 0.73
N GLU A 230 -34.08 27.53 0.37
CA GLU A 230 -34.64 28.63 1.16
C GLU A 230 -35.03 28.20 2.58
N ARG A 231 -35.51 26.97 2.76
CA ARG A 231 -35.90 26.45 4.08
C ARG A 231 -34.68 26.08 4.93
N LEU A 232 -33.62 25.57 4.31
CA LEU A 232 -32.31 25.34 4.93
C LEU A 232 -31.65 26.66 5.32
N VAL A 233 -31.66 27.65 4.42
CA VAL A 233 -31.16 29.01 4.65
C VAL A 233 -31.97 29.70 5.75
N ARG A 234 -33.31 29.61 5.75
CA ARG A 234 -34.14 30.14 6.86
C ARG A 234 -33.88 29.41 8.19
N LEU A 235 -33.62 28.09 8.17
CA LEU A 235 -33.22 27.33 9.36
C LEU A 235 -31.83 27.72 9.89
N LEU A 236 -30.90 28.05 8.99
CA LEU A 236 -29.55 28.53 9.32
C LEU A 236 -29.55 30.00 9.77
N LEU A 237 -30.40 30.85 9.19
CA LEU A 237 -30.54 32.28 9.51
C LEU A 237 -31.37 32.56 10.77
N LEU A 238 -32.10 31.56 11.29
CA LEU A 238 -32.76 31.65 12.61
C LEU A 238 -31.77 31.57 13.78
N ARG A 239 -30.48 31.33 13.51
CA ARG A 239 -29.40 31.46 14.49
C ARG A 239 -28.65 32.76 14.24
N LYS A 240 -29.11 33.83 14.90
CA LYS A 240 -28.51 35.17 14.88
C LYS A 240 -26.98 35.10 15.08
N ASN A 241 -26.27 35.82 14.21
CA ASN A 241 -24.89 36.31 14.30
C ASN A 241 -23.78 35.25 14.40
N THR A 242 -23.29 34.76 13.26
CA THR A 242 -21.95 34.16 13.16
C THR A 242 -21.26 34.54 11.84
N PRO A 243 -19.91 34.55 11.79
CA PRO A 243 -19.08 35.02 10.66
C PRO A 243 -19.25 34.25 9.34
N LEU A 244 -20.12 33.24 9.31
CA LEU A 244 -20.45 32.46 8.11
C LEU A 244 -21.11 33.29 7.01
N GLN A 245 -21.76 34.42 7.33
CA GLN A 245 -22.35 35.31 6.33
C GLN A 245 -21.30 35.88 5.35
N TRP A 246 -20.08 36.15 5.82
CA TRP A 246 -18.99 36.65 4.97
C TRP A 246 -18.50 35.58 3.98
N LEU A 247 -18.47 34.33 4.41
CA LEU A 247 -18.03 33.19 3.59
C LEU A 247 -19.06 32.83 2.53
N VAL A 248 -20.35 32.93 2.87
CA VAL A 248 -21.45 32.75 1.91
C VAL A 248 -21.49 33.90 0.90
N SER A 249 -21.27 35.16 1.31
CA SER A 249 -21.16 36.27 0.36
C SER A 249 -19.96 36.13 -0.57
N LEU A 250 -18.86 35.55 -0.09
CA LEU A 250 -17.65 35.31 -0.90
C LEU A 250 -17.89 34.21 -1.95
N LEU A 251 -18.55 33.11 -1.59
CA LEU A 251 -18.90 32.06 -2.55
C LEU A 251 -19.91 32.52 -3.60
N VAL A 252 -20.89 33.35 -3.20
CA VAL A 252 -21.86 33.94 -4.15
C VAL A 252 -21.17 34.92 -5.10
N SER A 253 -20.26 35.76 -4.59
CA SER A 253 -19.49 36.71 -5.41
C SER A 253 -18.54 36.02 -6.39
N VAL A 254 -17.98 34.85 -6.05
CA VAL A 254 -17.15 34.07 -6.98
C VAL A 254 -18.01 33.39 -8.05
N GLY A 255 -19.22 32.94 -7.70
CA GLY A 255 -20.16 32.34 -8.66
C GLY A 255 -20.66 33.31 -9.73
N GLU A 256 -20.79 34.59 -9.39
CA GLU A 256 -21.27 35.65 -10.30
C GLU A 256 -20.24 36.02 -11.39
N ILE A 257 -18.97 35.65 -11.21
CA ILE A 257 -17.90 35.87 -12.20
C ILE A 257 -17.83 34.77 -13.27
N VAL A 258 -18.46 33.62 -13.04
CA VAL A 258 -18.36 32.43 -13.92
C VAL A 258 -19.58 32.28 -14.83
N VAL A 259 -20.65 33.04 -14.61
CA VAL A 259 -21.86 33.01 -15.44
C VAL A 259 -22.18 34.45 -15.87
N PRO A 260 -22.07 34.81 -17.16
CA PRO A 260 -22.56 36.10 -17.65
C PRO A 260 -24.09 36.18 -17.58
#